data_AF-A0A379TDE4-F1
#
_entry.id   AF-A0A379TDE4-F1
#
_cell.length_a   1.000
_cell.length_b   1.000
_cell.length_c   1.000
_cell.angle_alpha   90.00
_cell.angle_beta   90.00
_cell.angle_gamma   90.00
#
_symmetry.space_group_name_H-M   'P 1'
#
loop_
_entity.id
_entity.type
_entity.pdbx_description
1 polymer ?
#
loop_
_entity_poly.entity_id
_entity_poly.type
_entity_poly.pdbx_seq_one_letter_code
_entity_poly.pdbx_strand_id
1 'polypeptide(L)'
;MLNYLGKDPNSSKADDYTGPATDLLLKLRPNIRYFHSSQYINDLANGDTCVAIGWAGDVWQAANRAKEAKNGVNISFSIPKEGGDGIF
;
A
#
# COMPACT_ATOMS: atom_id res chain seq x y z
N MET A 1 2.44 -6.63 7.60
CA MET A 1 1.96 -7.93 7.08
C MET A 1 1.59 -8.92 8.19
N LEU A 2 2.39 -9.01 9.26
CA LEU A 2 2.03 -9.80 10.45
C LEU A 2 0.68 -9.37 11.07
N ASN A 3 0.39 -8.07 11.09
CA ASN A 3 -0.90 -7.53 11.53
C ASN A 3 -2.10 -8.20 10.82
N TYR A 4 -2.02 -8.36 9.50
CA TYR A 4 -3.06 -9.00 8.70
C TYR A 4 -3.25 -10.48 9.06
N LEU A 5 -2.18 -11.14 9.51
CA LEU A 5 -2.19 -12.53 9.96
C LEU A 5 -2.59 -12.66 11.45
N GLY A 6 -3.01 -11.57 12.10
CA GLY A 6 -3.35 -11.55 13.53
C GLY A 6 -2.13 -11.72 14.45
N LYS A 7 -0.92 -11.53 13.93
CA LYS A 7 0.34 -11.58 14.69
C LYS A 7 0.77 -10.17 15.08
N ASP A 8 1.56 -10.09 16.14
CA ASP A 8 2.18 -8.84 16.56
C ASP A 8 3.00 -8.24 15.40
N PRO A 9 2.69 -7.00 14.95
CA PRO A 9 3.48 -6.30 13.94
C PRO A 9 4.97 -6.18 14.29
N ASN A 10 5.28 -6.16 15.60
CA ASN A 10 6.61 -6.05 16.17
C ASN A 10 7.12 -7.38 16.75
N SER A 11 6.61 -8.52 16.27
CA SER A 11 7.04 -9.85 16.74
C SER A 11 8.57 -9.97 16.70
N SER A 12 9.16 -10.53 17.76
CA SER A 12 10.60 -10.83 17.84
C SER A 12 10.92 -12.27 17.42
N LYS A 13 9.92 -13.05 17.01
CA LYS A 13 10.09 -14.45 16.61
C LYS A 13 10.47 -14.54 15.15
N ALA A 14 11.67 -15.06 14.86
CA ALA A 14 12.16 -15.22 13.49
C ALA A 14 11.20 -16.05 12.61
N ASP A 15 10.60 -17.10 13.18
CA ASP A 15 9.67 -18.00 12.49
C ASP A 15 8.43 -17.29 11.93
N ASP A 16 7.99 -16.18 12.54
CA ASP A 16 6.86 -15.38 12.04
C ASP A 16 7.21 -14.68 10.73
N TYR A 17 8.47 -14.32 10.52
CA TYR A 17 8.97 -13.66 9.31
C TYR A 17 9.31 -14.65 8.22
N THR A 18 10.08 -15.70 8.56
CA THR A 18 10.59 -16.69 7.59
C THR A 18 9.51 -17.65 7.09
N GLY A 19 8.47 -17.90 7.89
CA GLY A 19 7.32 -18.69 7.48
C GLY A 19 6.17 -17.82 6.95
N PRO A 20 5.17 -17.52 7.80
CA PRO A 20 3.86 -17.09 7.34
C PRO A 20 3.85 -15.70 6.66
N ALA A 21 4.73 -14.77 7.07
CA ALA A 21 4.85 -13.48 6.39
C ALA A 21 5.47 -13.62 5.00
N THR A 22 6.59 -14.35 4.88
CA THR A 22 7.28 -14.59 3.60
C THR A 22 6.39 -15.38 2.64
N ASP A 23 5.76 -16.44 3.09
CA ASP A 23 4.88 -17.28 2.26
C ASP A 23 3.74 -16.48 1.63
N LEU A 24 3.12 -15.58 2.40
CA LEU A 24 2.04 -14.74 1.89
C LEU A 24 2.57 -13.71 0.88
N LEU A 25 3.69 -13.05 1.18
CA LEU A 25 4.29 -12.08 0.26
C LEU A 25 4.75 -12.74 -1.05
N LEU A 26 5.30 -13.94 -1.00
CA LEU A 26 5.71 -14.70 -2.18
C LEU A 26 4.51 -15.12 -3.04
N LYS A 27 3.35 -15.45 -2.45
CA LYS A 27 2.12 -15.70 -3.20
C LYS A 27 1.59 -14.45 -3.91
N LEU A 28 1.76 -13.27 -3.30
CA LEU A 28 1.33 -12.00 -3.89
C LEU A 28 2.34 -11.46 -4.92
N ARG A 29 3.63 -11.81 -4.78
CA ARG A 29 4.74 -11.31 -5.59
C ARG A 29 4.52 -11.33 -7.11
N PRO A 30 3.89 -12.36 -7.73
CA PRO A 30 3.64 -12.39 -9.16
C PRO A 30 2.62 -11.36 -9.65
N ASN A 31 1.71 -10.91 -8.77
CA ASN A 31 0.66 -9.93 -9.09
C ASN A 31 1.10 -8.49 -8.81
N ILE A 32 2.31 -8.29 -8.28
CA ILE A 32 2.85 -6.97 -7.95
C ILE A 32 3.68 -6.46 -9.13
N ARG A 33 3.27 -5.32 -9.69
CA ARG A 33 3.96 -4.69 -10.83
C ARG A 33 5.36 -4.21 -10.46
N TYR A 34 5.53 -3.55 -9.31
CA TYR A 34 6.81 -3.07 -8.82
C TYR A 34 6.80 -2.87 -7.30
N PHE A 35 7.99 -2.70 -6.72
CA PHE A 35 8.19 -2.25 -5.34
C PHE A 35 8.90 -0.90 -5.37
N HIS A 36 8.18 0.18 -5.06
CA HIS A 36 8.72 1.54 -5.08
C HIS A 36 7.93 2.44 -4.13
N SER A 37 8.64 3.25 -3.33
CA SER A 37 8.03 4.06 -2.26
C SER A 37 7.70 5.51 -2.65
N SER A 38 7.58 5.85 -3.93
CA SER A 38 7.25 7.22 -4.37
C SER A 38 6.69 7.31 -5.78
N GLN A 39 7.11 6.42 -6.70
CA GLN A 39 6.59 6.37 -8.06
C GLN A 39 5.06 6.20 -8.11
N TYR A 40 4.50 5.46 -7.14
CA TYR A 40 3.06 5.21 -7.05
C TYR A 40 2.21 6.48 -6.96
N ILE A 41 2.75 7.61 -6.52
CA ILE A 41 2.01 8.89 -6.42
C ILE A 41 1.57 9.34 -7.82
N ASN A 42 2.51 9.37 -8.76
CA ASN A 42 2.22 9.82 -10.13
C ASN A 42 1.43 8.75 -10.89
N ASP A 43 1.75 7.48 -10.71
CA ASP A 43 1.02 6.39 -11.36
C ASP A 43 -0.45 6.33 -10.92
N LEU A 44 -0.75 6.58 -9.64
CA LEU A 44 -2.12 6.73 -9.16
C LEU A 44 -2.77 7.96 -9.79
N ALA A 45 -2.09 9.12 -9.76
CA ALA A 45 -2.62 10.37 -10.31
C ALA A 45 -2.96 10.26 -11.81
N ASN A 46 -2.16 9.53 -12.58
CA ASN A 46 -2.34 9.31 -14.01
C ASN A 46 -3.32 8.18 -14.34
N GLY A 47 -3.63 7.29 -13.38
CA GLY A 47 -4.46 6.12 -13.59
C GLY A 47 -3.71 4.90 -14.15
N ASP A 48 -2.38 4.91 -14.15
CA ASP A 48 -1.54 3.79 -14.60
C ASP A 48 -1.66 2.59 -13.66
N THR A 49 -1.86 2.85 -12.37
CA THR A 49 -2.03 1.84 -11.32
C THR A 49 -3.33 2.10 -10.56
N CYS A 50 -4.09 1.03 -10.28
CA CYS A 50 -5.39 1.14 -9.60
C CYS A 50 -5.32 0.95 -8.07
N VAL A 51 -4.26 0.32 -7.56
CA VAL A 51 -4.06 0.04 -6.14
C VAL A 51 -2.60 0.17 -5.76
N ALA A 52 -2.32 0.84 -4.64
CA ALA A 52 -0.98 0.95 -4.08
C ALA A 52 -1.04 0.85 -2.55
N ILE A 53 0.00 0.27 -1.97
CA ILE A 53 0.29 0.40 -0.54
C ILE A 53 1.16 1.65 -0.40
N GLY A 54 0.65 2.66 0.28
CA GLY A 54 1.31 3.96 0.38
C GLY A 54 0.92 4.71 1.64
N TRP A 55 1.56 5.84 1.86
CA TRP A 55 1.28 6.73 2.99
C TRP A 55 0.07 7.61 2.71
N ALA A 56 -0.68 7.96 3.75
CA ALA A 56 -1.91 8.74 3.62
C ALA A 56 -1.67 10.06 2.87
N GLY A 57 -0.67 10.85 3.29
CA GLY A 57 -0.34 12.14 2.67
C GLY A 57 0.05 12.04 1.19
N ASP A 58 0.71 10.95 0.78
CA ASP A 58 1.08 10.71 -0.61
C ASP A 58 -0.12 10.37 -1.49
N VAL A 59 -1.05 9.57 -0.97
CA VAL A 59 -2.30 9.24 -1.69
C VAL A 59 -3.19 10.48 -1.83
N TRP A 60 -3.23 11.35 -0.81
CA TRP A 60 -3.92 12.64 -0.92
C TRP A 60 -3.27 13.58 -1.93
N GLN A 61 -1.93 13.62 -1.99
CA GLN A 61 -1.22 14.36 -3.04
C GLN A 61 -1.55 13.81 -4.43
N ALA A 62 -1.57 12.50 -4.63
CA ALA A 62 -1.97 11.88 -5.89
C ALA A 62 -3.40 12.26 -6.28
N ALA A 63 -4.34 12.23 -5.32
CA ALA A 63 -5.73 12.64 -5.52
C ALA A 63 -5.86 14.11 -5.94
N ASN A 64 -5.10 15.00 -5.31
CA ASN A 64 -5.09 16.42 -5.69
C ASN A 64 -4.50 16.62 -7.10
N ARG A 65 -3.38 15.95 -7.43
CA ARG A 65 -2.79 16.00 -8.77
C ARG A 65 -3.75 15.51 -9.85
N ALA A 66 -4.48 14.42 -9.61
CA ALA A 66 -5.50 13.93 -10.54
C ALA A 66 -6.63 14.95 -10.76
N LYS A 67 -7.11 15.58 -9.69
CA LYS A 67 -8.13 16.65 -9.76
C LYS A 67 -7.64 17.86 -10.54
N GLU A 68 -6.41 18.32 -10.27
CA GLU A 68 -5.77 19.44 -10.97
C GLU A 68 -5.57 19.15 -12.46
N ALA A 69 -5.18 17.92 -12.79
CA ALA A 69 -5.01 17.46 -14.17
C ALA A 69 -6.34 17.30 -14.93
N LYS A 70 -7.49 17.32 -14.24
CA LYS A 70 -8.85 17.12 -14.81
C LYS A 70 -8.96 15.87 -15.69
N ASN A 71 -8.23 14.81 -15.33
CA ASN A 71 -8.17 13.58 -16.10
C ASN A 71 -9.30 12.59 -15.76
N GLY A 72 -10.18 12.94 -14.82
CA GLY A 72 -11.32 12.12 -14.41
C GLY A 72 -10.97 10.96 -13.47
N VAL A 73 -9.70 10.82 -13.07
CA VAL A 73 -9.27 9.78 -12.12
C VAL A 73 -9.69 10.18 -10.70
N ASN A 74 -10.36 9.26 -10.00
CA ASN A 74 -10.75 9.45 -8.61
C ASN A 74 -9.94 8.53 -7.69
N ILE A 75 -9.25 9.13 -6.73
CA ILE A 75 -8.33 8.44 -5.83
C ILE A 75 -8.80 8.67 -4.41
N SER A 76 -8.82 7.60 -3.62
CA SER A 76 -9.20 7.62 -2.22
C SER A 76 -8.21 6.80 -1.40
N PHE A 77 -8.01 7.22 -0.16
CA PHE A 77 -7.21 6.49 0.82
C PHE A 77 -8.13 5.76 1.79
N SER A 78 -7.81 4.50 2.11
CA SER A 78 -8.55 3.70 3.08
C SER A 78 -7.59 3.10 4.08
N ILE A 79 -7.90 3.28 5.36
CA ILE A 79 -7.23 2.56 6.45
C ILE A 79 -7.93 1.20 6.56
N PRO A 80 -7.21 0.07 6.39
CA PRO A 80 -7.80 -1.26 6.55
C PRO A 80 -8.42 -1.46 7.93
N LYS A 81 -9.47 -2.29 8.02
CA LYS A 81 -10.19 -2.59 9.28
C LYS A 81 -9.29 -3.23 10.34
N GLU A 82 -8.23 -3.90 9.90
CA GLU A 82 -7.21 -4.52 10.73
C GLU A 82 -6.28 -3.48 11.38
N GLY A 83 -6.42 -2.20 11.01
CA GLY A 83 -5.56 -1.11 11.45
C GLY A 83 -4.37 -0.88 10.50
N GLY A 84 -3.74 0.27 10.64
CA GLY A 84 -2.53 0.65 9.92
C GLY A 84 -1.95 1.93 10.50
N ASP A 85 -0.65 2.14 10.30
CA ASP A 85 0.02 3.40 10.65
C ASP A 85 -0.41 4.48 9.65
N GLY A 86 -1.62 4.99 9.86
CA GLY A 86 -2.12 6.21 9.22
C GLY A 86 -1.57 7.42 9.98
N ILE A 87 -0.28 7.71 9.82
CA ILE A 87 0.28 8.95 10.35
C ILE A 87 -0.22 10.12 9.49
N PHE A 88 -0.69 11.15 10.19
CA PHE A 88 -1.25 12.42 9.71
C PHE A 88 -0.39 13.12 8.66
#